data_AF-A0A9X3F5S3-F1
#
_entry.id   AF-A0A9X3F5S3-F1
#
_cell.length_a   1.000
_cell.length_b   1.000
_cell.length_c   1.000
_cell.angle_alpha   90.00
_cell.angle_beta   90.00
_cell.angle_gamma   90.00
#
_symmetry.space_group_name_H-M   'P 1'
#
loop_
_entity.id
_entity.type
_entity.pdbx_description
1 polymer ?
#
loop_
_entity_poly.entity_id
_entity_poly.type
_entity_poly.pdbx_seq_one_letter_code
_entity_poly.pdbx_strand_id
1 'polypeptide(L)'
;MNLQPYFDAVDFDVFAKDISYNWKYSFGANVEKHTQKFRDGNVKHIEIALVGVPFCSKDINCEITDVPDRIRKEIYQLAGQGKVNIIDFGNLKPASSYKGNYLALRDVVDYLKELGIVTVILGGSQDFSYGVCQAYRNNKFFSFCTIDAFLDVKKGKEPFNSGNYLSRVFSSQPNIFQFSLVGYQSHYVPEEYFVKVKGINTNIRLGQLRDDIAVAEPIFRNSDFLSFDFAAFKHTDAPSEKKMPNGLHSEEACQLAKYAGLGNRLNVFGLFGIDENVPDIEISVQLAAQVVWYFIEGFLKRSTLLPGGGVGFDINKVEIAELNEPLIFYKNAETNQWWLQVQSITNEITYIACTEKEFNEACCNEIPEFWLKYVQKIDELLK
;
A
#
# COMPACT_ATOMS: atom_id res chain seq x y z
N MET A 1 12.51 -12.01 16.45
CA MET A 1 13.40 -12.47 15.36
C MET A 1 14.50 -11.43 15.18
N ASN A 2 15.76 -11.82 15.02
CA ASN A 2 16.79 -10.86 14.59
C ASN A 2 16.69 -10.70 13.07
N LEU A 3 16.30 -9.52 12.60
CA LEU A 3 16.17 -9.22 11.16
C LEU A 3 17.51 -8.90 10.50
N GLN A 4 18.54 -8.44 11.24
CA GLN A 4 19.80 -7.98 10.65
C GLN A 4 20.45 -8.98 9.68
N PRO A 5 20.45 -10.31 9.92
CA PRO A 5 21.02 -11.26 8.98
C PRO A 5 20.36 -11.27 7.60
N TYR A 6 19.08 -10.87 7.49
CA TYR A 6 18.33 -10.83 6.24
C TYR A 6 18.79 -9.70 5.31
N PHE A 7 19.57 -8.73 5.80
CA PHE A 7 19.83 -7.50 5.07
C PHE A 7 21.33 -7.22 4.88
N ASP A 8 21.64 -6.63 3.73
CA ASP A 8 22.84 -5.83 3.51
C ASP A 8 22.53 -4.40 3.96
N ALA A 9 23.20 -3.98 5.02
CA ALA A 9 22.95 -2.72 5.70
C ALA A 9 23.28 -1.51 4.82
N VAL A 10 22.44 -0.47 4.88
CA VAL A 10 22.77 0.83 4.27
C VAL A 10 24.03 1.42 4.89
N ASP A 11 24.90 1.91 4.00
CA ASP A 11 26.00 2.83 4.28
C ASP A 11 25.50 4.26 4.10
N PHE A 12 25.46 5.06 5.19
CA PHE A 12 24.97 6.44 5.14
C PHE A 12 26.04 7.44 4.67
N ASP A 13 27.33 7.07 4.70
CA ASP A 13 28.45 7.97 4.40
C ASP A 13 28.49 8.38 2.91
N VAL A 14 27.77 7.64 2.06
CA VAL A 14 27.68 7.90 0.62
C VAL A 14 26.71 9.03 0.25
N PHE A 15 25.77 9.40 1.14
CA PHE A 15 24.69 10.35 0.80
C PHE A 15 24.97 11.80 1.21
N ALA A 16 25.82 12.03 2.20
CA ALA A 16 26.00 13.36 2.81
C ALA A 16 26.71 14.40 1.90
N LYS A 17 27.14 14.01 0.69
CA LYS A 17 28.08 14.79 -0.13
C LYS A 17 27.42 15.75 -1.13
N ASP A 18 26.15 15.54 -1.51
CA ASP A 18 25.52 16.18 -2.67
C ASP A 18 24.20 16.93 -2.38
N ILE A 19 24.03 17.50 -1.19
CA ILE A 19 22.77 18.15 -0.78
C ILE A 19 22.80 19.68 -0.86
N SER A 20 21.66 20.28 -1.24
CA SER A 20 21.48 21.73 -1.39
C SER A 20 21.35 22.50 -0.07
N TYR A 21 21.16 21.80 1.04
CA TYR A 21 21.07 22.35 2.40
C TYR A 21 21.73 21.39 3.40
N ASN A 22 21.85 21.79 4.67
CA ASN A 22 22.57 21.01 5.68
C ASN A 22 21.91 19.63 5.95
N TRP A 23 22.70 18.55 5.95
CA TRP A 23 22.24 17.15 6.12
C TRP A 23 21.34 16.97 7.32
N LYS A 24 21.59 17.67 8.42
CA LYS A 24 20.76 17.58 9.63
C LYS A 24 19.27 17.92 9.44
N TYR A 25 18.92 18.59 8.33
CA TYR A 25 17.54 18.92 7.97
C TYR A 25 16.97 17.97 6.90
N SER A 26 17.72 16.98 6.45
CA SER A 26 17.27 16.02 5.44
C SER A 26 16.50 14.87 6.07
N PHE A 27 15.73 14.18 5.23
CA PHE A 27 15.08 12.92 5.58
C PHE A 27 16.11 11.86 5.95
N GLY A 28 17.22 11.79 5.20
CA GLY A 28 18.29 10.83 5.43
C GLY A 28 18.93 10.95 6.82
N ALA A 29 19.17 12.16 7.32
CA ALA A 29 19.73 12.35 8.66
C ALA A 29 18.80 11.85 9.77
N ASN A 30 17.48 11.96 9.58
CA ASN A 30 16.51 11.41 10.51
C ASN A 30 16.57 9.87 10.52
N VAL A 31 16.61 9.26 9.33
CA VAL A 31 16.70 7.79 9.17
C VAL A 31 18.03 7.26 9.72
N GLU A 32 19.15 7.91 9.40
CA GLU A 32 20.49 7.55 9.85
C GLU A 32 20.56 7.48 11.37
N LYS A 33 20.13 8.56 12.04
CA LYS A 33 20.14 8.68 13.50
C LYS A 33 19.37 7.55 14.19
N HIS A 34 18.19 7.19 13.67
CA HIS A 34 17.37 6.13 14.25
C HIS A 34 17.90 4.74 13.91
N THR A 35 18.45 4.56 12.71
CA THR A 35 19.06 3.31 12.29
C THR A 35 20.31 2.98 13.10
N GLN A 36 21.18 3.96 13.37
CA GLN A 36 22.36 3.80 14.24
C GLN A 36 21.94 3.43 15.67
N LYS A 37 20.98 4.16 16.27
CA LYS A 37 20.46 3.84 17.61
C LYS A 37 19.88 2.42 17.71
N PHE A 38 19.16 1.99 16.66
CA PHE A 38 18.64 0.63 16.58
C PHE A 38 19.77 -0.41 16.54
N ARG A 39 20.82 -0.17 15.76
CA ARG A 39 22.01 -1.06 15.69
C ARG A 39 22.74 -1.15 17.03
N ASP A 40 22.78 -0.07 17.80
CA ASP A 40 23.37 -0.02 19.14
C ASP A 40 22.51 -0.68 20.24
N GLY A 41 21.36 -1.28 19.87
CA GLY A 41 20.45 -1.93 20.80
C GLY A 41 19.51 -0.98 21.55
N ASN A 42 19.54 0.32 21.24
CA ASN A 42 18.63 1.30 21.83
C ASN A 42 17.34 1.40 21.01
N VAL A 43 16.43 0.46 21.26
CA VAL A 43 15.16 0.35 20.55
C VAL A 43 14.08 1.10 21.32
N LYS A 44 13.84 2.37 20.98
CA LYS A 44 12.63 3.08 21.43
C LYS A 44 11.75 3.40 20.23
N HIS A 45 10.55 2.80 20.26
CA HIS A 45 9.39 3.05 19.40
C HIS A 45 9.72 3.33 17.94
N ILE A 46 9.99 2.29 17.16
CA ILE A 46 10.09 2.38 15.70
C ILE A 46 8.68 2.44 15.14
N GLU A 47 8.43 3.37 14.23
CA GLU A 47 7.11 3.54 13.59
C GLU A 47 7.13 3.01 12.15
N ILE A 48 8.23 3.25 11.45
CA ILE A 48 8.39 2.88 10.04
C ILE A 48 9.74 2.21 9.80
N ALA A 49 9.74 1.17 8.98
CA ALA A 49 10.91 0.48 8.48
C ALA A 49 10.97 0.55 6.96
N LEU A 50 12.08 1.08 6.43
CA LEU A 50 12.40 1.01 5.00
C LEU A 50 13.09 -0.33 4.71
N VAL A 51 12.62 -1.00 3.66
CA VAL A 51 13.09 -2.32 3.21
C VAL A 51 13.34 -2.27 1.71
N GLY A 52 14.60 -2.41 1.29
CA GLY A 52 14.97 -2.48 -0.11
C GLY A 52 14.81 -3.90 -0.65
N VAL A 53 14.16 -4.06 -1.80
CA VAL A 53 13.99 -5.35 -2.49
C VAL A 53 14.71 -5.24 -3.84
N PRO A 54 15.99 -5.62 -3.92
CA PRO A 54 16.82 -5.38 -5.11
C PRO A 54 16.63 -6.51 -6.13
N PHE A 55 15.39 -6.90 -6.44
CA PHE A 55 15.09 -8.13 -7.18
C PHE A 55 14.15 -7.90 -8.35
N CYS A 56 14.56 -8.28 -9.55
CA CYS A 56 13.75 -8.16 -10.77
C CYS A 56 13.36 -9.55 -11.33
N SER A 57 12.07 -9.74 -11.63
CA SER A 57 11.48 -10.99 -12.11
C SER A 57 11.43 -11.15 -13.64
N LYS A 58 12.18 -10.35 -14.41
CA LYS A 58 12.00 -10.29 -15.87
C LYS A 58 12.43 -11.57 -16.59
N ASP A 59 13.42 -12.28 -16.04
CA ASP A 59 13.94 -13.51 -16.61
C ASP A 59 13.71 -14.75 -15.72
N ILE A 60 14.06 -15.92 -16.25
CA ILE A 60 14.00 -17.22 -15.53
C ILE A 60 14.78 -17.16 -14.20
N ASN A 61 15.77 -16.26 -14.12
CA ASN A 61 16.53 -15.97 -12.92
C ASN A 61 16.18 -14.59 -12.39
N CYS A 62 16.18 -14.46 -11.07
CA CYS A 62 16.01 -13.18 -10.40
C CYS A 62 17.30 -12.38 -10.52
N GLU A 63 17.23 -11.23 -11.19
CA GLU A 63 18.35 -10.31 -11.32
C GLU A 63 18.42 -9.38 -10.11
N ILE A 64 19.64 -9.07 -9.67
CA ILE A 64 19.87 -8.10 -8.61
C ILE A 64 19.97 -6.72 -9.23
N THR A 65 19.20 -5.77 -8.73
CA THR A 65 19.16 -4.39 -9.25
C THR A 65 19.60 -3.37 -8.21
N ASP A 66 20.06 -2.21 -8.67
CA ASP A 66 20.44 -1.09 -7.78
C ASP A 66 19.30 -0.11 -7.47
N VAL A 67 18.09 -0.39 -8.00
CA VAL A 67 16.91 0.47 -7.90
C VAL A 67 16.61 0.93 -6.46
N PRO A 68 16.60 0.07 -5.41
CA PRO A 68 16.33 0.53 -4.05
C PRO A 68 17.36 1.56 -3.56
N ASP A 69 18.63 1.39 -3.91
CA ASP A 69 19.71 2.29 -3.50
C ASP A 69 19.66 3.62 -4.24
N ARG A 70 19.24 3.60 -5.51
CA ARG A 70 18.94 4.81 -6.27
C ARG A 70 17.78 5.59 -5.66
N ILE A 71 16.70 4.92 -5.23
CA ILE A 71 15.58 5.57 -4.54
C ILE A 71 16.06 6.17 -3.21
N ARG A 72 16.89 5.45 -2.45
CA ARG A 72 17.51 5.98 -1.21
C ARG A 72 18.33 7.23 -1.48
N LYS A 73 19.15 7.22 -2.54
CA LYS A 73 19.96 8.37 -2.94
C LYS A 73 19.10 9.61 -3.15
N GLU A 74 17.95 9.48 -3.78
CA GLU A 74 17.04 10.61 -4.00
C GLU A 74 16.28 11.00 -2.72
N ILE A 75 15.65 10.05 -2.01
CA ILE A 75 14.79 10.38 -0.86
C ILE A 75 15.56 10.92 0.34
N TYR A 76 16.79 10.44 0.58
CA TYR A 76 17.59 10.88 1.73
C TYR A 76 18.04 12.32 1.63
N GLN A 77 18.04 12.89 0.43
CA GLN A 77 18.35 14.29 0.18
C GLN A 77 17.11 15.20 0.23
N LEU A 78 15.90 14.64 0.29
CA LEU A 78 14.67 15.40 0.47
C LEU A 78 14.53 15.92 1.90
N ALA A 79 13.71 16.95 2.06
CA ALA A 79 13.54 17.63 3.34
C ALA A 79 13.03 16.66 4.42
N GLY A 80 13.60 16.74 5.62
CA GLY A 80 13.08 16.00 6.77
C GLY A 80 11.66 16.43 7.11
N GLN A 81 10.83 15.48 7.53
CA GLN A 81 9.43 15.73 7.88
C GLN A 81 9.16 15.36 9.35
N GLY A 82 8.62 16.31 10.11
CA GLY A 82 8.04 16.06 11.43
C GLY A 82 8.94 15.30 12.41
N LYS A 83 8.30 14.67 13.40
CA LYS A 83 8.95 13.71 14.30
C LYS A 83 8.39 12.34 13.99
N VAL A 84 9.17 11.51 13.30
CA VAL A 84 8.84 10.12 13.01
C VAL A 84 10.10 9.26 13.14
N ASN A 85 9.97 8.13 13.81
CA ASN A 85 11.06 7.20 14.07
C ASN A 85 11.14 6.17 12.94
N ILE A 86 11.91 6.51 11.90
CA ILE A 86 12.11 5.68 10.72
C ILE A 86 13.48 5.02 10.78
N ILE A 87 13.53 3.70 10.56
CA ILE A 87 14.79 2.98 10.36
C ILE A 87 14.90 2.45 8.93
N ASP A 88 16.12 2.22 8.45
CA ASP A 88 16.36 1.52 7.19
C ASP A 88 17.13 0.23 7.45
N PHE A 89 16.53 -0.90 7.08
CA PHE A 89 17.17 -2.20 7.18
C PHE A 89 18.22 -2.45 6.10
N GLY A 90 18.14 -1.72 4.99
CA GLY A 90 18.96 -1.92 3.79
C GLY A 90 18.29 -2.85 2.80
N ASN A 91 19.10 -3.56 2.02
CA ASN A 91 18.63 -4.42 0.94
C ASN A 91 18.47 -5.85 1.41
N LEU A 92 17.35 -6.48 1.06
CA LEU A 92 17.10 -7.88 1.35
C LEU A 92 18.13 -8.74 0.61
N LYS A 93 18.81 -9.63 1.33
CA LYS A 93 19.80 -10.54 0.76
C LYS A 93 19.14 -11.60 -0.12
N PRO A 94 19.77 -11.99 -1.23
CA PRO A 94 19.28 -13.08 -2.05
C PRO A 94 19.29 -14.39 -1.27
N ALA A 95 18.16 -15.08 -1.27
CA ALA A 95 18.08 -16.47 -0.83
C ALA A 95 18.67 -17.41 -1.88
N SER A 96 18.80 -18.70 -1.52
CA SER A 96 19.30 -19.73 -2.44
C SER A 96 18.38 -20.02 -3.64
N SER A 97 17.16 -19.49 -3.64
CA SER A 97 16.21 -19.66 -4.74
C SER A 97 15.29 -18.46 -4.87
N TYR A 98 14.74 -18.26 -6.05
CA TYR A 98 13.82 -17.16 -6.30
C TYR A 98 12.58 -17.19 -5.39
N LYS A 99 12.01 -18.38 -5.20
CA LYS A 99 10.92 -18.58 -4.22
C LYS A 99 11.34 -18.22 -2.80
N GLY A 100 12.61 -18.47 -2.45
CA GLY A 100 13.19 -18.10 -1.17
C GLY A 100 13.15 -16.59 -0.93
N ASN A 101 13.32 -15.75 -1.95
CA ASN A 101 13.25 -14.29 -1.82
C ASN A 101 11.85 -13.83 -1.37
N TYR A 102 10.77 -14.42 -1.91
CA TYR A 102 9.41 -14.11 -1.44
C TYR A 102 9.17 -14.54 0.00
N LEU A 103 9.73 -15.69 0.41
CA LEU A 103 9.58 -16.19 1.79
C LEU A 103 10.40 -15.35 2.77
N ALA A 104 11.57 -14.86 2.36
CA ALA A 104 12.34 -13.92 3.15
C ALA A 104 11.58 -12.60 3.35
N LEU A 105 11.00 -12.04 2.28
CA LEU A 105 10.17 -10.83 2.40
C LEU A 105 8.92 -11.07 3.26
N ARG A 106 8.27 -12.23 3.11
CA ARG A 106 7.15 -12.65 3.97
C ARG A 106 7.54 -12.61 5.45
N ASP A 107 8.67 -13.21 5.81
CA ASP A 107 9.10 -13.33 7.21
C ASP A 107 9.45 -11.97 7.81
N VAL A 108 10.10 -11.09 7.02
CA VAL A 108 10.36 -9.70 7.40
C VAL A 108 9.05 -8.96 7.67
N VAL A 109 8.11 -9.00 6.73
CA VAL A 109 6.83 -8.29 6.83
C VAL A 109 6.00 -8.81 8.01
N ASP A 110 5.92 -10.14 8.19
CA ASP A 110 5.15 -10.75 9.27
C ASP A 110 5.68 -10.28 10.63
N TYR A 111 7.01 -10.27 10.80
CA TYR A 111 7.65 -9.82 12.03
C TYR A 111 7.46 -8.31 12.29
N LEU A 112 7.62 -7.45 11.27
CA LEU A 112 7.42 -6.01 11.44
C LEU A 112 5.95 -5.66 11.74
N LYS A 113 5.01 -6.34 11.08
CA LYS A 113 3.58 -6.24 11.34
C LYS A 113 3.22 -6.63 12.77
N GLU A 114 3.77 -7.73 13.30
CA GLU A 114 3.57 -8.14 14.69
C GLU A 114 4.05 -7.10 15.71
N LEU A 115 5.06 -6.31 15.36
CA LEU A 115 5.57 -5.20 16.16
C LEU A 115 4.80 -3.88 15.97
N GLY A 116 3.81 -3.85 15.07
CA GLY A 116 3.09 -2.63 14.70
C GLY A 116 3.94 -1.62 13.92
N ILE A 117 5.01 -2.07 13.26
CA ILE A 117 5.89 -1.23 12.46
C ILE A 117 5.41 -1.23 11.01
N VAL A 118 5.14 -0.04 10.47
CA VAL A 118 4.77 0.10 9.05
C VAL A 118 5.99 -0.17 8.18
N THR A 119 5.84 -1.05 7.21
CA THR A 119 6.91 -1.40 6.26
C THR A 119 6.74 -0.63 4.96
N VAL A 120 7.77 0.11 4.56
CA VAL A 120 7.87 0.74 3.24
C VAL A 120 8.86 -0.05 2.39
N ILE A 121 8.37 -0.69 1.34
CA ILE A 121 9.18 -1.50 0.42
C ILE A 121 9.64 -0.62 -0.74
N LEU A 122 10.95 -0.61 -0.97
CA LEU A 122 11.60 0.13 -2.06
C LEU A 122 12.06 -0.84 -3.14
N GLY A 123 11.45 -0.76 -4.31
CA GLY A 123 11.83 -1.52 -5.49
C GLY A 123 11.32 -2.95 -5.50
N GLY A 124 11.87 -3.70 -6.45
CA GLY A 124 11.45 -5.05 -6.74
C GLY A 124 10.42 -5.11 -7.86
N SER A 125 10.33 -6.25 -8.53
CA SER A 125 9.19 -6.54 -9.39
C SER A 125 7.93 -6.76 -8.54
N GLN A 126 6.77 -6.42 -9.11
CA GLN A 126 5.51 -6.37 -8.37
C GLN A 126 5.03 -7.74 -7.86
N ASP A 127 5.53 -8.84 -8.41
CA ASP A 127 5.24 -10.19 -7.90
C ASP A 127 5.78 -10.44 -6.48
N PHE A 128 6.70 -9.62 -5.97
CA PHE A 128 7.07 -9.65 -4.56
C PHE A 128 5.91 -9.32 -3.61
N SER A 129 4.86 -8.67 -4.12
CA SER A 129 3.56 -8.55 -3.45
C SER A 129 3.00 -9.90 -3.01
N TYR A 130 3.30 -10.99 -3.71
CA TYR A 130 2.92 -12.34 -3.28
C TYR A 130 3.54 -12.71 -1.93
N GLY A 131 4.82 -12.40 -1.70
CA GLY A 131 5.49 -12.62 -0.42
C GLY A 131 4.83 -11.82 0.71
N VAL A 132 4.51 -10.55 0.43
CA VAL A 132 3.79 -9.67 1.37
C VAL A 132 2.41 -10.24 1.70
N CYS A 133 1.60 -10.60 0.71
CA CYS A 133 0.29 -11.21 0.95
C CYS A 133 0.40 -12.47 1.82
N GLN A 134 1.42 -13.31 1.62
CA GLN A 134 1.62 -14.53 2.41
C GLN A 134 1.91 -14.29 3.90
N ALA A 135 2.31 -13.08 4.29
CA ALA A 135 2.41 -12.65 5.70
C ALA A 135 1.03 -12.42 6.34
N TYR A 136 -0.03 -12.32 5.53
CA TYR A 136 -1.41 -12.14 5.97
C TYR A 136 -2.26 -13.40 5.83
N ARG A 137 -1.67 -14.57 5.54
CA ARG A 137 -2.40 -15.82 5.28
C ARG A 137 -3.36 -16.27 6.40
N ASN A 138 -3.11 -15.84 7.64
CA ASN A 138 -3.92 -16.14 8.81
C ASN A 138 -4.88 -15.00 9.20
N ASN A 139 -4.85 -13.86 8.52
CA ASN A 139 -5.71 -12.72 8.79
C ASN A 139 -7.00 -12.84 7.95
N LYS A 140 -8.11 -13.21 8.61
CA LYS A 140 -9.43 -13.35 7.97
C LYS A 140 -9.91 -12.07 7.28
N PHE A 141 -9.59 -10.92 7.84
CA PHE A 141 -10.06 -9.64 7.33
C PHE A 141 -9.08 -9.00 6.34
N PHE A 142 -8.02 -9.70 5.90
CA PHE A 142 -6.97 -9.11 5.06
C PHE A 142 -7.52 -8.40 3.81
N SER A 143 -7.19 -7.11 3.70
CA SER A 143 -7.53 -6.24 2.58
C SER A 143 -6.28 -5.85 1.81
N PHE A 144 -6.28 -6.11 0.50
CA PHE A 144 -5.17 -5.82 -0.40
C PHE A 144 -5.59 -4.85 -1.49
N CYS A 145 -4.86 -3.75 -1.62
CA CYS A 145 -5.05 -2.80 -2.72
C CYS A 145 -3.82 -2.76 -3.61
N THR A 146 -4.04 -2.65 -4.92
CA THR A 146 -2.99 -2.39 -5.90
C THR A 146 -3.31 -1.14 -6.70
N ILE A 147 -2.31 -0.28 -6.89
CA ILE A 147 -2.34 0.82 -7.85
C ILE A 147 -1.58 0.35 -9.08
N ASP A 148 -2.30 0.14 -10.17
CA ASP A 148 -1.77 -0.45 -11.39
C ASP A 148 -2.60 -0.04 -12.62
N ALA A 149 -1.96 0.04 -13.79
CA ALA A 149 -2.66 0.14 -15.07
C ALA A 149 -3.33 -1.18 -15.48
N PHE A 150 -2.82 -2.32 -15.01
CA PHE A 150 -3.20 -3.67 -15.41
C PHE A 150 -3.87 -4.45 -14.28
N LEU A 151 -4.49 -5.58 -14.65
CA LEU A 151 -4.91 -6.62 -13.72
C LEU A 151 -4.07 -7.87 -14.05
N ASP A 152 -2.96 -8.07 -13.33
CA ASP A 152 -1.97 -9.13 -13.56
C ASP A 152 -2.46 -10.53 -13.15
N VAL A 153 -3.55 -10.93 -13.79
CA VAL A 153 -4.22 -12.22 -13.67
C VAL A 153 -4.21 -12.89 -15.03
N LYS A 154 -3.75 -14.14 -15.08
CA LYS A 154 -3.73 -14.96 -16.30
C LYS A 154 -4.44 -16.30 -16.17
N LYS A 155 -4.86 -16.87 -17.32
CA LYS A 155 -5.45 -18.21 -17.45
C LYS A 155 -4.36 -19.25 -17.79
N GLY A 156 -4.50 -20.46 -17.25
CA GLY A 156 -3.60 -21.57 -17.54
C GLY A 156 -2.42 -21.71 -16.56
N LYS A 157 -1.51 -22.62 -16.87
CA LYS A 157 -0.25 -22.84 -16.13
C LYS A 157 0.87 -22.08 -16.85
N GLU A 158 1.19 -20.89 -16.37
CA GLU A 158 2.33 -20.10 -16.82
C GLU A 158 3.41 -20.05 -15.74
N PRO A 159 4.69 -19.82 -16.09
CA PRO A 159 5.73 -19.47 -15.12
C PRO A 159 5.33 -18.24 -14.29
N PHE A 160 5.63 -18.25 -12.99
CA PHE A 160 5.27 -17.16 -12.09
C PHE A 160 6.11 -15.91 -12.36
N ASN A 161 5.47 -14.75 -12.55
CA ASN A 161 6.12 -13.46 -12.78
C ASN A 161 5.20 -12.30 -12.39
N SER A 162 5.70 -11.06 -12.53
CA SER A 162 4.92 -9.83 -12.29
C SER A 162 3.63 -9.73 -13.11
N GLY A 163 3.56 -10.32 -14.30
CA GLY A 163 2.36 -10.30 -15.14
C GLY A 163 1.26 -11.32 -14.76
N ASN A 164 1.46 -12.13 -13.71
CA ASN A 164 0.46 -13.11 -13.27
C ASN A 164 0.39 -13.32 -11.75
N TYR A 165 1.00 -12.45 -10.95
CA TYR A 165 1.16 -12.71 -9.53
C TYR A 165 -0.18 -12.76 -8.77
N LEU A 166 -1.17 -11.97 -9.19
CA LEU A 166 -2.49 -11.94 -8.59
C LEU A 166 -3.22 -13.27 -8.73
N SER A 167 -3.04 -13.98 -9.86
CA SER A 167 -3.56 -15.34 -10.01
C SER A 167 -3.10 -16.25 -8.88
N ARG A 168 -1.83 -16.12 -8.46
CA ARG A 168 -1.27 -16.94 -7.38
C ARG A 168 -1.72 -16.46 -6.01
N VAL A 169 -1.81 -15.15 -5.78
CA VAL A 169 -2.35 -14.57 -4.54
C VAL A 169 -3.75 -15.13 -4.29
N PHE A 170 -4.68 -14.95 -5.24
CA PHE A 170 -6.05 -15.43 -5.13
C PHE A 170 -6.16 -16.96 -5.02
N SER A 171 -5.24 -17.71 -5.62
CA SER A 171 -5.20 -19.16 -5.47
C SER A 171 -4.72 -19.58 -4.07
N SER A 172 -3.76 -18.86 -3.50
CA SER A 172 -3.21 -19.15 -2.16
C SER A 172 -4.05 -18.62 -1.02
N GLN A 173 -4.85 -17.59 -1.28
CA GLN A 173 -5.66 -16.86 -0.31
C GLN A 173 -7.07 -16.63 -0.87
N PRO A 174 -7.87 -17.70 -1.02
CA PRO A 174 -9.21 -17.59 -1.60
C PRO A 174 -10.17 -16.75 -0.73
N ASN A 175 -9.87 -16.63 0.56
CA ASN A 175 -10.68 -15.95 1.56
C ASN A 175 -10.20 -14.52 1.85
N ILE A 176 -9.48 -13.88 0.92
CA ILE A 176 -9.16 -12.45 1.04
C ILE A 176 -10.45 -11.66 1.27
N PHE A 177 -10.41 -10.71 2.20
CA PHE A 177 -11.61 -9.97 2.59
C PHE A 177 -11.99 -8.97 1.51
N GLN A 178 -11.02 -8.18 1.08
CA GLN A 178 -11.19 -7.17 0.05
C GLN A 178 -9.98 -7.15 -0.87
N PHE A 179 -10.26 -7.03 -2.17
CA PHE A 179 -9.26 -6.66 -3.16
C PHE A 179 -9.70 -5.38 -3.86
N SER A 180 -8.75 -4.49 -4.13
CA SER A 180 -9.03 -3.24 -4.81
C SER A 180 -7.97 -2.95 -5.86
N LEU A 181 -8.40 -2.70 -7.09
CA LEU A 181 -7.55 -2.27 -8.19
C LEU A 181 -7.84 -0.80 -8.51
N VAL A 182 -6.84 0.05 -8.31
CA VAL A 182 -6.94 1.51 -8.44
C VAL A 182 -6.05 2.00 -9.58
N GLY A 183 -6.56 2.90 -10.42
CA GLY A 183 -5.79 3.51 -11.51
C GLY A 183 -5.73 2.68 -12.80
N TYR A 184 -6.47 1.57 -12.87
CA TYR A 184 -6.43 0.71 -14.03
C TYR A 184 -7.08 1.34 -15.26
N GLN A 185 -6.61 0.90 -16.42
CA GLN A 185 -7.07 1.39 -17.70
C GLN A 185 -7.89 0.30 -18.40
N SER A 186 -9.18 0.57 -18.65
CA SER A 186 -10.14 -0.44 -19.10
C SER A 186 -9.76 -1.14 -20.41
N HIS A 187 -9.01 -0.47 -21.30
CA HIS A 187 -8.56 -1.07 -22.55
C HIS A 187 -7.43 -2.10 -22.38
N TYR A 188 -6.81 -2.19 -21.20
CA TYR A 188 -5.85 -3.24 -20.86
C TYR A 188 -6.43 -4.34 -19.96
N VAL A 189 -7.66 -4.16 -19.45
CA VAL A 189 -8.26 -5.06 -18.47
C VAL A 189 -9.61 -5.57 -18.99
N PRO A 190 -9.65 -6.76 -19.61
CA PRO A 190 -10.91 -7.39 -20.00
C PRO A 190 -11.81 -7.66 -18.79
N GLU A 191 -13.11 -7.38 -18.92
CA GLU A 191 -14.04 -7.52 -17.80
C GLU A 191 -14.15 -8.98 -17.30
N GLU A 192 -13.93 -9.96 -18.19
CA GLU A 192 -13.95 -11.38 -17.85
C GLU A 192 -12.83 -11.81 -16.88
N TYR A 193 -11.81 -10.97 -16.70
CA TYR A 193 -10.71 -11.27 -15.79
C TYR A 193 -11.11 -11.00 -14.33
N PHE A 194 -12.07 -10.09 -14.09
CA PHE A 194 -12.57 -9.81 -12.74
C PHE A 194 -13.28 -11.01 -12.10
N VAL A 195 -13.76 -11.98 -12.90
CA VAL A 195 -14.33 -13.25 -12.40
C VAL A 195 -13.35 -14.04 -11.53
N LYS A 196 -12.04 -13.83 -11.70
CA LYS A 196 -11.00 -14.50 -10.92
C LYS A 196 -10.61 -13.78 -9.64
N VAL A 197 -10.95 -12.50 -9.54
CA VAL A 197 -10.66 -11.70 -8.36
C VAL A 197 -11.50 -12.24 -7.19
N LYS A 198 -10.87 -12.30 -6.01
CA LYS A 198 -11.49 -12.79 -4.77
C LYS A 198 -11.67 -11.64 -3.78
N GLY A 199 -12.60 -11.83 -2.86
CA GLY A 199 -12.99 -10.82 -1.87
C GLY A 199 -14.00 -9.81 -2.41
N ILE A 200 -14.27 -8.79 -1.61
CA ILE A 200 -15.04 -7.61 -2.02
C ILE A 200 -14.19 -6.83 -3.02
N ASN A 201 -14.75 -6.58 -4.20
CA ASN A 201 -14.06 -5.87 -5.28
C ASN A 201 -14.46 -4.40 -5.29
N THR A 202 -13.51 -3.54 -4.96
CA THR A 202 -13.68 -2.08 -5.07
C THR A 202 -12.61 -1.55 -6.02
N ASN A 203 -12.97 -1.41 -7.29
CA ASN A 203 -12.02 -1.02 -8.34
C ASN A 203 -12.31 0.40 -8.82
N ILE A 204 -11.26 1.21 -8.99
CA ILE A 204 -11.36 2.58 -9.51
C ILE A 204 -10.55 2.68 -10.80
N ARG A 205 -11.21 3.03 -11.89
CA ARG A 205 -10.56 3.29 -13.19
C ARG A 205 -9.77 4.60 -13.14
N LEU A 206 -8.74 4.73 -13.97
CA LEU A 206 -7.97 5.98 -14.10
C LEU A 206 -8.86 7.21 -14.35
N GLY A 207 -9.90 7.07 -15.18
CA GLY A 207 -10.85 8.16 -15.44
C GLY A 207 -11.60 8.63 -14.19
N GLN A 208 -12.03 7.70 -13.33
CA GLN A 208 -12.72 8.03 -12.08
C GLN A 208 -11.80 8.74 -11.09
N LEU A 209 -10.51 8.35 -11.03
CA LEU A 209 -9.52 9.08 -10.21
C LEU A 209 -9.28 10.51 -10.69
N ARG A 210 -9.39 10.75 -12.00
CA ARG A 210 -9.27 12.10 -12.57
C ARG A 210 -10.49 12.97 -12.29
N ASP A 211 -11.66 12.36 -12.23
CA ASP A 211 -12.90 13.06 -11.85
C ASP A 211 -12.87 13.45 -10.37
N ASP A 212 -12.48 12.52 -9.49
CA ASP A 212 -12.30 12.76 -8.07
C ASP A 212 -11.26 11.80 -7.46
N ILE A 213 -10.06 12.31 -7.18
CA ILE A 213 -8.98 11.49 -6.60
C ILE A 213 -9.26 11.11 -5.13
N ALA A 214 -10.14 11.83 -4.43
CA ALA A 214 -10.46 11.58 -3.02
C ALA A 214 -11.22 10.26 -2.82
N VAL A 215 -11.86 9.72 -3.87
CA VAL A 215 -12.55 8.42 -3.80
C VAL A 215 -11.61 7.25 -3.48
N ALA A 216 -10.30 7.42 -3.68
CA ALA A 216 -9.30 6.41 -3.32
C ALA A 216 -8.98 6.36 -1.82
N GLU A 217 -9.18 7.44 -1.08
CA GLU A 217 -8.79 7.54 0.33
C GLU A 217 -9.45 6.45 1.22
N PRO A 218 -10.78 6.21 1.13
CA PRO A 218 -11.41 5.18 1.95
C PRO A 218 -10.93 3.76 1.60
N ILE A 219 -10.59 3.51 0.33
CA ILE A 219 -10.02 2.22 -0.10
C ILE A 219 -8.68 1.99 0.57
N PHE A 220 -7.80 2.99 0.55
CA PHE A 220 -6.49 2.86 1.18
C PHE A 220 -6.60 2.75 2.71
N ARG A 221 -7.53 3.48 3.32
CA ARG A 221 -7.81 3.41 4.77
C ARG A 221 -8.35 2.05 5.22
N ASN A 222 -9.06 1.34 4.34
CA ASN A 222 -9.51 -0.03 4.57
C ASN A 222 -8.47 -1.12 4.25
N SER A 223 -7.33 -0.75 3.64
CA SER A 223 -6.31 -1.70 3.17
C SER A 223 -5.23 -1.98 4.23
N ASP A 224 -4.77 -3.24 4.30
CA ASP A 224 -3.61 -3.63 5.13
C ASP A 224 -2.30 -3.52 4.34
N PHE A 225 -2.37 -3.79 3.04
CA PHE A 225 -1.26 -3.72 2.10
C PHE A 225 -1.67 -2.93 0.85
N LEU A 226 -0.82 -1.98 0.46
CA LEU A 226 -0.91 -1.24 -0.79
C LEU A 226 0.34 -1.52 -1.65
N SER A 227 0.15 -2.18 -2.79
CA SER A 227 1.16 -2.35 -3.83
C SER A 227 1.01 -1.25 -4.87
N PHE A 228 2.03 -0.42 -5.08
CA PHE A 228 2.02 0.62 -6.10
C PHE A 228 3.00 0.24 -7.20
N ASP A 229 2.49 -0.10 -8.38
CA ASP A 229 3.30 -0.36 -9.56
C ASP A 229 3.55 0.91 -10.37
N PHE A 230 4.82 1.14 -10.73
CA PHE A 230 5.23 2.22 -11.61
C PHE A 230 4.69 2.10 -13.05
N ALA A 231 4.18 0.94 -13.45
CA ALA A 231 3.42 0.76 -14.69
C ALA A 231 2.12 1.58 -14.72
N ALA A 232 1.59 2.03 -13.58
CA ALA A 232 0.40 2.88 -13.50
C ALA A 232 0.64 4.31 -14.02
N PHE A 233 1.90 4.76 -14.06
CA PHE A 233 2.25 6.13 -14.42
C PHE A 233 2.25 6.35 -15.93
N LYS A 234 2.00 7.60 -16.30
CA LYS A 234 2.23 8.07 -17.66
C LYS A 234 3.73 8.08 -17.94
N HIS A 235 4.14 7.59 -19.10
CA HIS A 235 5.55 7.44 -19.44
C HIS A 235 6.36 8.75 -19.41
N THR A 236 5.73 9.89 -19.70
CA THR A 236 6.38 11.21 -19.62
C THR A 236 6.72 11.65 -18.21
N ASP A 237 6.04 11.07 -17.23
CA ASP A 237 6.13 11.43 -15.82
C ASP A 237 6.97 10.41 -15.06
N ALA A 238 6.85 9.13 -15.42
CA ALA A 238 7.73 8.06 -14.97
C ALA A 238 8.03 7.10 -16.12
N PRO A 239 9.20 7.20 -16.76
CA PRO A 239 9.64 6.23 -17.75
C PRO A 239 9.56 4.80 -17.22
N SER A 240 8.96 3.92 -18.02
CA SER A 240 8.74 2.51 -17.72
C SER A 240 8.87 1.66 -18.99
N GLU A 241 9.16 0.37 -18.84
CA GLU A 241 9.32 -0.56 -19.96
C GLU A 241 8.06 -0.62 -20.84
N LYS A 242 6.87 -0.50 -20.22
CA LYS A 242 5.57 -0.57 -20.90
C LYS A 242 5.29 0.64 -21.80
N LYS A 243 6.00 1.76 -21.60
CA LYS A 243 5.87 2.99 -22.42
C LYS A 243 4.44 3.49 -22.56
N MET A 244 3.75 3.58 -21.42
CA MET A 244 2.32 3.91 -21.34
C MET A 244 2.05 5.38 -21.74
N PRO A 245 1.28 5.67 -22.80
CA PRO A 245 1.01 7.06 -23.19
C PRO A 245 0.01 7.75 -22.25
N ASN A 246 -0.82 6.97 -21.56
CA ASN A 246 -1.76 7.41 -20.54
C ASN A 246 -1.41 6.72 -19.22
N GLY A 247 -1.64 7.42 -18.12
CA GLY A 247 -1.43 6.91 -16.78
C GLY A 247 -1.64 8.01 -15.75
N LEU A 248 -1.30 7.70 -14.50
CA LEU A 248 -1.23 8.66 -13.41
C LEU A 248 -0.20 9.73 -13.72
N HIS A 249 -0.54 10.98 -13.40
CA HIS A 249 0.42 12.07 -13.34
C HIS A 249 1.19 12.05 -12.03
N SER A 250 2.36 12.69 -12.03
CA SER A 250 3.25 12.76 -10.87
C SER A 250 2.55 13.30 -9.61
N GLU A 251 1.74 14.35 -9.75
CA GLU A 251 1.01 14.98 -8.65
C GLU A 251 -0.10 14.08 -8.11
N GLU A 252 -0.81 13.37 -8.99
CA GLU A 252 -1.86 12.41 -8.62
C GLU A 252 -1.26 11.28 -7.79
N ALA A 253 -0.12 10.72 -8.20
CA ALA A 253 0.57 9.66 -7.48
C ALA A 253 1.03 10.10 -6.08
N CYS A 254 1.58 11.32 -5.96
CA CYS A 254 1.96 11.90 -4.67
C CYS A 254 0.74 12.07 -3.75
N GLN A 255 -0.40 12.51 -4.30
CA GLN A 255 -1.64 12.65 -3.55
C GLN A 255 -2.21 11.29 -3.10
N LEU A 256 -2.17 10.26 -3.95
CA LEU A 256 -2.58 8.89 -3.60
C LEU A 256 -1.68 8.32 -2.49
N ALA A 257 -0.37 8.53 -2.57
CA ALA A 257 0.57 8.09 -1.55
C ALA A 257 0.29 8.76 -0.20
N LYS A 258 -0.01 10.06 -0.21
CA LYS A 258 -0.43 10.79 0.99
C LYS A 258 -1.71 10.23 1.59
N TYR A 259 -2.73 9.92 0.77
CA TYR A 259 -3.94 9.25 1.25
C TYR A 259 -3.66 7.86 1.82
N ALA A 260 -2.75 7.10 1.22
CA ALA A 260 -2.32 5.83 1.77
C ALA A 260 -1.67 5.98 3.16
N GLY A 261 -0.82 6.99 3.33
CA GLY A 261 -0.20 7.30 4.63
C GLY A 261 -1.22 7.56 5.75
N LEU A 262 -2.33 8.23 5.43
CA LEU A 262 -3.43 8.50 6.38
C LEU A 262 -4.16 7.25 6.88
N GLY A 263 -4.06 6.13 6.17
CA GLY A 263 -4.81 4.91 6.47
C GLY A 263 -4.33 4.20 7.72
N ASN A 264 -5.10 4.25 8.82
CA ASN A 264 -4.73 3.67 10.11
C ASN A 264 -4.39 2.17 10.07
N ARG A 265 -5.03 1.45 9.14
CA ARG A 265 -4.89 0.01 8.97
C ARG A 265 -3.71 -0.39 8.08
N LEU A 266 -3.22 0.54 7.28
CA LEU A 266 -2.18 0.26 6.30
C LEU A 266 -0.84 0.05 7.01
N ASN A 267 -0.35 -1.19 6.91
CA ASN A 267 0.88 -1.66 7.54
C ASN A 267 2.01 -1.88 6.52
N VAL A 268 1.69 -2.07 5.24
CA VAL A 268 2.70 -2.23 4.19
C VAL A 268 2.36 -1.33 3.01
N PHE A 269 3.33 -0.52 2.61
CA PHE A 269 3.30 0.27 1.39
C PHE A 269 4.49 -0.13 0.52
N GLY A 270 4.27 -0.61 -0.69
CA GLY A 270 5.35 -1.05 -1.57
C GLY A 270 5.37 -0.31 -2.89
N LEU A 271 6.56 0.13 -3.30
CA LEU A 271 6.81 0.68 -4.63
C LEU A 271 7.52 -0.37 -5.48
N PHE A 272 6.89 -0.78 -6.56
CA PHE A 272 7.36 -1.87 -7.42
C PHE A 272 7.41 -1.44 -8.90
N GLY A 273 8.06 -2.25 -9.73
CA GLY A 273 7.96 -2.12 -11.18
C GLY A 273 8.87 -1.06 -11.82
N ILE A 274 9.81 -0.49 -11.07
CA ILE A 274 10.86 0.39 -11.61
C ILE A 274 11.96 -0.49 -12.20
N ASP A 275 12.30 -0.25 -13.47
CA ASP A 275 13.27 -1.03 -14.23
C ASP A 275 14.55 -0.24 -14.50
N GLU A 276 15.69 -0.75 -14.02
CA GLU A 276 17.02 -0.15 -14.19
C GLU A 276 17.46 0.05 -15.64
N ASN A 277 16.89 -0.73 -16.58
CA ASN A 277 17.27 -0.72 -17.99
C ASN A 277 16.48 0.32 -18.83
N VAL A 278 15.54 1.04 -18.23
CA VAL A 278 14.73 2.05 -18.92
C VAL A 278 15.54 3.35 -19.07
N PRO A 279 15.60 3.95 -20.28
CA PRO A 279 16.19 5.28 -20.44
C PRO A 279 15.53 6.33 -19.54
N ASP A 280 16.31 7.29 -19.04
CA ASP A 280 15.84 8.39 -18.19
C ASP A 280 15.14 7.94 -16.89
N ILE A 281 15.50 6.76 -16.40
CA ILE A 281 15.03 6.18 -15.13
C ILE A 281 15.22 7.11 -13.92
N GLU A 282 16.19 8.03 -13.97
CA GLU A 282 16.41 9.04 -12.91
C GLU A 282 15.12 9.81 -12.58
N ILE A 283 14.28 10.08 -13.59
CA ILE A 283 12.96 10.72 -13.40
C ILE A 283 12.06 9.81 -12.55
N SER A 284 11.95 8.53 -12.90
CA SER A 284 11.15 7.55 -12.15
C SER A 284 11.64 7.35 -10.72
N VAL A 285 12.97 7.32 -10.51
CA VAL A 285 13.58 7.18 -9.18
C VAL A 285 13.33 8.42 -8.32
N GLN A 286 13.47 9.62 -8.89
CA GLN A 286 13.15 10.87 -8.20
C GLN A 286 11.67 10.93 -7.81
N LEU A 287 10.78 10.51 -8.71
CA LEU A 287 9.35 10.45 -8.43
C LEU A 287 9.04 9.39 -7.34
N ALA A 288 9.68 8.23 -7.37
CA ALA A 288 9.55 7.22 -6.31
C ALA A 288 9.93 7.78 -4.93
N ALA A 289 11.03 8.53 -4.85
CA ALA A 289 11.43 9.21 -3.63
C ALA A 289 10.35 10.21 -3.14
N GLN A 290 9.76 10.98 -4.04
CA GLN A 290 8.68 11.92 -3.71
C GLN A 290 7.40 11.18 -3.25
N VAL A 291 7.04 10.09 -3.91
CA VAL A 291 5.89 9.25 -3.55
C VAL A 291 6.06 8.71 -2.12
N VAL A 292 7.23 8.18 -1.76
CA VAL A 292 7.50 7.79 -0.36
C VAL A 292 7.44 9.00 0.56
N TRP A 293 8.04 10.13 0.18
CA TRP A 293 8.03 11.34 1.00
C TRP A 293 6.59 11.81 1.32
N TYR A 294 5.68 11.78 0.36
CA TYR A 294 4.27 12.12 0.58
C TYR A 294 3.50 11.04 1.35
N PHE A 295 3.86 9.77 1.21
CA PHE A 295 3.35 8.71 2.08
C PHE A 295 3.68 8.97 3.55
N ILE A 296 4.93 9.36 3.85
CA ILE A 296 5.35 9.72 5.21
C ILE A 296 4.62 10.99 5.69
N GLU A 297 4.40 11.97 4.81
CA GLU A 297 3.59 13.16 5.13
C GLU A 297 2.16 12.79 5.57
N GLY A 298 1.55 11.84 4.86
CA GLY A 298 0.24 11.27 5.21
C GLY A 298 0.28 10.52 6.52
N PHE A 299 1.31 9.70 6.75
CA PHE A 299 1.49 8.95 7.99
C PHE A 299 1.58 9.86 9.21
N LEU A 300 2.32 10.97 9.13
CA LEU A 300 2.41 11.97 10.21
C LEU A 300 1.07 12.62 10.57
N LYS A 301 0.09 12.56 9.66
CA LYS A 301 -1.26 13.10 9.83
C LYS A 301 -2.30 12.01 10.12
N ARG A 302 -1.86 10.77 10.32
CA ARG A 302 -2.70 9.62 10.63
C ARG A 302 -3.42 9.87 11.97
N SER A 303 -4.74 9.75 11.96
CA SER A 303 -5.54 9.91 13.18
C SER A 303 -5.35 8.71 14.09
N THR A 304 -5.07 8.93 15.37
CA THR A 304 -5.03 7.83 16.36
C THR A 304 -6.42 7.39 16.81
N LEU A 305 -7.46 8.13 16.43
CA LEU A 305 -8.84 7.86 16.83
C LEU A 305 -9.48 6.84 15.89
N LEU A 306 -10.16 5.86 16.47
CA LEU A 306 -10.99 4.89 15.76
C LEU A 306 -12.45 5.00 16.26
N PRO A 307 -13.46 4.77 15.41
CA PRO A 307 -14.86 5.02 15.74
C PRO A 307 -15.39 4.31 17.00
N GLY A 308 -14.81 3.17 17.38
CA GLY A 308 -15.31 2.31 18.47
C GLY A 308 -15.43 2.98 19.85
N GLY A 309 -14.72 4.09 20.10
CA GLY A 309 -14.82 4.84 21.35
C GLY A 309 -15.85 5.97 21.36
N GLY A 310 -16.40 6.36 20.21
CA GLY A 310 -17.33 7.50 20.03
C GLY A 310 -16.73 8.90 20.29
N VAL A 311 -15.67 9.01 21.09
CA VAL A 311 -14.99 10.29 21.38
C VAL A 311 -14.30 10.82 20.12
N GLY A 312 -14.60 12.06 19.76
CA GLY A 312 -14.05 12.72 18.56
C GLY A 312 -14.80 12.41 17.26
N PHE A 313 -15.97 11.78 17.34
CA PHE A 313 -16.80 11.46 16.18
C PHE A 313 -18.21 12.03 16.30
N ASP A 314 -18.72 12.57 15.19
CA ASP A 314 -20.13 12.87 15.00
C ASP A 314 -20.84 11.60 14.52
N ILE A 315 -21.83 11.14 15.30
CA ILE A 315 -22.58 9.90 15.03
C ILE A 315 -23.88 10.25 14.34
N ASN A 316 -24.04 9.79 13.10
CA ASN A 316 -25.21 10.04 12.26
C ASN A 316 -25.97 8.73 12.05
N LYS A 317 -27.24 8.69 12.43
CA LYS A 317 -28.13 7.54 12.21
C LYS A 317 -29.06 7.85 11.06
N VAL A 318 -29.05 6.99 10.04
CA VAL A 318 -29.84 7.15 8.83
C VAL A 318 -30.87 6.01 8.79
N GLU A 319 -32.14 6.38 8.91
CA GLU A 319 -33.25 5.44 8.74
C GLU A 319 -33.52 5.21 7.25
N ILE A 320 -33.52 3.94 6.83
CA ILE A 320 -33.85 3.53 5.47
C ILE A 320 -35.06 2.60 5.56
N ALA A 321 -36.11 2.89 4.80
CA ALA A 321 -37.40 2.21 4.90
C ALA A 321 -37.33 0.67 4.74
N GLU A 322 -36.39 0.20 3.94
CA GLU A 322 -36.16 -1.22 3.63
C GLU A 322 -35.34 -1.98 4.68
N LEU A 323 -34.75 -1.29 5.67
CA LEU A 323 -33.92 -1.89 6.71
C LEU A 323 -34.63 -1.83 8.08
N ASN A 324 -34.52 -2.92 8.86
CA ASN A 324 -35.10 -2.97 10.21
C ASN A 324 -34.34 -2.11 11.23
N GLU A 325 -33.05 -1.86 10.98
CA GLU A 325 -32.18 -1.06 11.83
C GLU A 325 -31.55 0.06 11.00
N PRO A 326 -31.35 1.26 11.59
CA PRO A 326 -30.74 2.37 10.87
C PRO A 326 -29.25 2.10 10.58
N LEU A 327 -28.77 2.65 9.47
CA LEU A 327 -27.34 2.70 9.20
C LEU A 327 -26.68 3.74 10.12
N ILE A 328 -25.55 3.38 10.73
CA ILE A 328 -24.83 4.25 11.67
C ILE A 328 -23.51 4.68 11.04
N PHE A 329 -23.39 5.97 10.74
CA PHE A 329 -22.20 6.60 10.20
C PHE A 329 -21.46 7.38 11.29
N TYR A 330 -20.13 7.33 11.23
CA TYR A 330 -19.23 8.06 12.12
C TYR A 330 -18.38 9.01 11.28
N LYS A 331 -18.44 10.31 11.57
CA LYS A 331 -17.57 11.31 10.96
C LYS A 331 -16.53 11.76 11.98
N ASN A 332 -15.25 11.64 11.66
CA ASN A 332 -14.19 12.18 12.53
C ASN A 332 -14.24 13.72 12.46
N ALA A 333 -14.36 14.37 13.61
CA ALA A 333 -14.55 15.81 13.71
C ALA A 333 -13.32 16.63 13.27
N GLU A 334 -12.12 16.04 13.33
CA GLU A 334 -10.87 16.71 12.95
C GLU A 334 -10.52 16.47 11.48
N THR A 335 -10.65 15.21 11.02
CA THR A 335 -10.19 14.81 9.68
C THR A 335 -11.30 14.83 8.63
N ASN A 336 -12.57 14.98 9.02
CA ASN A 336 -13.76 14.81 8.18
C ASN A 336 -13.86 13.44 7.49
N GLN A 337 -13.09 12.45 7.93
CA GLN A 337 -13.15 11.09 7.42
C GLN A 337 -14.43 10.40 7.91
N TRP A 338 -15.01 9.55 7.05
CA TRP A 338 -16.24 8.82 7.35
C TRP A 338 -16.02 7.32 7.51
N TRP A 339 -16.83 6.71 8.37
CA TRP A 339 -16.93 5.27 8.56
C TRP A 339 -18.40 4.85 8.65
N LEU A 340 -18.72 3.68 8.12
CA LEU A 340 -20.00 2.98 8.30
C LEU A 340 -19.82 1.84 9.30
N GLN A 341 -20.72 1.76 10.28
CA GLN A 341 -20.81 0.64 11.20
C GLN A 341 -21.51 -0.53 10.51
N VAL A 342 -20.87 -1.69 10.54
CA VAL A 342 -21.42 -2.95 10.04
C VAL A 342 -21.46 -3.94 11.19
N GLN A 343 -22.64 -4.47 11.49
CA GLN A 343 -22.85 -5.49 12.52
C GLN A 343 -23.08 -6.84 11.83
N SER A 344 -22.32 -7.85 12.27
CA SER A 344 -22.45 -9.23 11.76
C SER A 344 -23.60 -10.00 12.45
N ILE A 345 -23.91 -11.18 11.92
CA ILE A 345 -24.83 -12.13 12.58
C ILE A 345 -24.35 -12.60 13.96
N THR A 346 -23.05 -12.51 14.25
CA THR A 346 -22.47 -12.87 15.56
C THR A 346 -22.43 -11.68 16.52
N ASN A 347 -23.04 -10.54 16.16
CA ASN A 347 -22.98 -9.26 16.86
C ASN A 347 -21.58 -8.65 16.97
N GLU A 348 -20.65 -9.05 16.10
CA GLU A 348 -19.35 -8.37 15.98
C GLU A 348 -19.53 -7.08 15.18
N ILE A 349 -19.02 -5.97 15.71
CA ILE A 349 -19.08 -4.66 15.08
C ILE A 349 -17.76 -4.38 14.35
N THR A 350 -17.88 -4.05 13.07
CA THR A 350 -16.76 -3.62 12.22
C THR A 350 -17.04 -2.23 11.68
N TYR A 351 -16.00 -1.41 11.55
CA TYR A 351 -16.09 -0.08 10.94
C TYR A 351 -15.40 -0.09 9.59
N ILE A 352 -16.14 0.29 8.55
CA ILE A 352 -15.64 0.32 7.17
C ILE A 352 -15.53 1.78 6.75
N ALA A 353 -14.36 2.21 6.30
CA ALA A 353 -14.19 3.55 5.77
C ALA A 353 -15.08 3.76 4.54
N CYS A 354 -15.75 4.90 4.48
CA CYS A 354 -16.63 5.32 3.40
C CYS A 354 -16.40 6.79 3.06
N THR A 355 -17.07 7.25 2.01
CA THR A 355 -17.10 8.63 1.53
C THR A 355 -18.29 9.39 2.10
N GLU A 356 -18.21 10.72 2.10
CA GLU A 356 -19.36 11.58 2.40
C GLU A 356 -20.48 11.40 1.37
N LYS A 357 -20.14 11.08 0.12
CA LYS A 357 -21.11 10.80 -0.95
C LYS A 357 -22.01 9.62 -0.59
N GLU A 358 -21.42 8.52 -0.12
CA GLU A 358 -22.15 7.32 0.31
C GLU A 358 -23.08 7.60 1.51
N PHE A 359 -22.68 8.50 2.42
CA PHE A 359 -23.56 8.97 3.48
C PHE A 359 -24.76 9.76 2.92
N ASN A 360 -24.51 10.68 1.97
CA ASN A 360 -25.57 11.47 1.35
C ASN A 360 -26.55 10.62 0.54
N GLU A 361 -26.07 9.60 -0.17
CA GLU A 361 -26.90 8.60 -0.88
C GLU A 361 -27.81 7.86 0.12
N ALA A 362 -27.26 7.43 1.27
CA ALA A 362 -28.07 6.83 2.34
C ALA A 362 -29.15 7.77 2.87
N CYS A 363 -28.85 9.07 3.05
CA CYS A 363 -29.85 10.06 3.47
C CYS A 363 -30.98 10.25 2.45
N CYS A 364 -30.77 9.88 1.19
CA CYS A 364 -31.78 9.86 0.14
C CYS A 364 -32.60 8.55 0.09
N ASN A 365 -32.55 7.73 1.15
CA ASN A 365 -33.20 6.42 1.24
C ASN A 365 -32.67 5.40 0.21
N GLU A 366 -31.40 5.52 -0.18
CA GLU A 366 -30.71 4.53 -1.01
C GLU A 366 -29.80 3.65 -0.15
N ILE A 367 -29.95 2.32 -0.21
CA ILE A 367 -29.02 1.42 0.49
C ILE A 367 -27.68 1.41 -0.26
N PRO A 368 -26.56 1.79 0.39
CA PRO A 368 -25.27 1.79 -0.29
C PRO A 368 -24.87 0.36 -0.71
N GLU A 369 -24.52 0.17 -1.98
CA GLU A 369 -24.21 -1.16 -2.54
C GLU A 369 -23.05 -1.85 -1.80
N PHE A 370 -22.07 -1.07 -1.33
CA PHE A 370 -20.93 -1.62 -0.60
C PHE A 370 -21.35 -2.25 0.73
N TRP A 371 -22.33 -1.69 1.44
CA TRP A 371 -22.77 -2.19 2.74
C TRP A 371 -23.23 -3.65 2.66
N LEU A 372 -24.07 -3.98 1.66
CA LEU A 372 -24.54 -5.35 1.44
C LEU A 372 -23.38 -6.32 1.22
N LYS A 373 -22.36 -5.91 0.44
CA LYS A 373 -21.16 -6.73 0.17
C LYS A 373 -20.37 -6.98 1.45
N TYR A 374 -20.19 -5.96 2.31
CA TYR A 374 -19.47 -6.12 3.57
C TYR A 374 -20.22 -7.02 4.56
N VAL A 375 -21.53 -6.84 4.75
CA VAL A 375 -22.33 -7.71 5.64
C VAL A 375 -22.21 -9.17 5.20
N GLN A 376 -22.46 -9.45 3.92
CA GLN A 376 -22.39 -10.81 3.37
C GLN A 376 -21.00 -11.44 3.56
N LYS A 377 -19.93 -10.67 3.32
CA LYS A 377 -18.57 -11.17 3.44
C LYS A 377 -18.15 -11.42 4.89
N ILE A 378 -18.53 -10.51 5.80
CA ILE A 378 -18.24 -10.67 7.23
C ILE A 378 -18.96 -11.92 7.74
N ASP A 379 -20.23 -12.11 7.39
CA ASP A 379 -20.99 -13.29 7.78
C ASP A 379 -20.45 -14.60 7.18
N GLU A 380 -19.92 -14.57 5.95
CA GLU A 380 -19.25 -15.72 5.33
C GLU A 380 -17.99 -16.14 6.11
N LEU A 381 -17.22 -15.19 6.64
CA LEU A 381 -15.95 -15.44 7.33
C LEU A 381 -16.09 -15.80 8.82
N LEU A 382 -17.21 -15.42 9.42
CA LEU A 382 -17.53 -15.66 10.84
C LEU A 382 -18.37 -16.93 11.06
N LYS A 383 -18.95 -17.50 10.00
CA LYS A 383 -19.45 -18.90 10.00
C LYS A 383 -18.29 -19.88 10.04
#